data_AF-A0A1L1SR14-F1
#
_entry.id   AF-A0A1L1SR14-F1
#
_cell.length_a   1.000
_cell.length_b   1.000
_cell.length_c   1.000
_cell.angle_alpha   90.00
_cell.angle_beta   90.00
_cell.angle_gamma   90.00
#
_symmetry.space_group_name_H-M   'P 1'
#
loop_
_entity.id
_entity.type
_entity.pdbx_description
1 polymer ?
#
loop_
_entity_poly.entity_id
_entity_poly.type
_entity_poly.pdbx_seq_one_letter_code
_entity_poly.pdbx_strand_id
1 'polypeptide(L)'
;MRVTLSTLDTCESSFTPLVVIELAQDVKDETKEWLKNRIIAKKKDGGAQLLFRPLLNKYEKETLENQNLYLVGASNVRLLLGAEAVGLVKECTDAAMRAFTYGTRHNFKGFHDNNNDFLTMAECQFIIKHELENLRARDEKMIPGYPQAKLYPGKSLSKSLSTCISESALNSGYDP
;
A
#
# COMPACT_ATOMS: atom_id res chain seq x y z
N MET A 1 -19.80 16.55 -24.18
CA MET A 1 -20.29 16.47 -22.79
C MET A 1 -19.07 16.41 -21.88
N ARG A 2 -18.73 17.52 -21.20
CA ARG A 2 -17.56 17.60 -20.30
C ARG A 2 -18.03 17.20 -18.91
N VAL A 3 -17.63 16.03 -18.44
CA VAL A 3 -17.91 15.57 -17.08
C VAL A 3 -17.00 16.36 -16.15
N THR A 4 -17.58 17.27 -15.38
CA THR A 4 -16.89 18.05 -14.36
C THR A 4 -16.60 17.17 -13.15
N LEU A 5 -15.31 17.06 -12.82
CA LEU A 5 -14.70 16.21 -11.79
C LEU A 5 -15.11 16.55 -10.33
N SER A 6 -16.20 17.30 -10.10
CA SER A 6 -16.41 18.07 -8.87
C SER A 6 -17.64 17.69 -8.05
N THR A 7 -18.15 16.46 -8.14
CA THR A 7 -19.27 16.00 -7.29
C THR A 7 -19.03 14.66 -6.58
N LEU A 8 -17.78 14.24 -6.42
CA LEU A 8 -17.42 13.02 -5.69
C LEU A 8 -17.11 13.33 -4.20
N ASP A 9 -18.06 13.97 -3.51
CA ASP A 9 -18.07 14.10 -2.06
C ASP A 9 -19.10 13.13 -1.47
N THR A 10 -18.73 11.86 -1.39
CA THR A 10 -19.41 10.88 -0.53
C THR A 10 -18.37 10.08 0.24
N CYS A 11 -18.06 10.59 1.44
CA CYS A 11 -17.44 9.92 2.60
C CYS A 11 -16.67 8.62 2.30
N GLU A 12 -15.56 8.75 1.59
CA GLU A 12 -14.50 7.75 1.49
C GLU A 12 -13.22 8.53 1.83
N SER A 13 -12.33 7.98 2.65
CA SER A 13 -11.15 8.72 3.11
C SER A 13 -10.41 9.37 1.93
N SER A 14 -10.50 10.70 1.83
CA SER A 14 -9.94 11.42 0.70
C SER A 14 -8.42 11.43 0.85
N PHE A 15 -7.77 10.57 0.10
CA PHE A 15 -6.32 10.55 0.01
C PHE A 15 -5.89 10.47 -1.44
N THR A 16 -4.72 11.04 -1.73
CA THR A 16 -4.11 10.98 -3.05
C THR A 16 -3.64 9.56 -3.33
N PRO A 17 -4.21 8.86 -4.33
CA PRO A 17 -3.75 7.52 -4.70
C PRO A 17 -2.34 7.60 -5.28
N LEU A 18 -1.43 6.76 -4.77
CA LEU A 18 -0.03 6.73 -5.21
C LEU A 18 0.34 5.41 -5.86
N VAL A 19 -0.20 4.29 -5.36
CA VAL A 19 0.05 2.93 -5.87
C VAL A 19 -1.29 2.22 -6.08
N VAL A 20 -1.36 1.39 -7.12
CA VAL A 20 -2.50 0.50 -7.38
C VAL A 20 -2.08 -0.93 -7.08
N ILE A 21 -2.93 -1.68 -6.39
CA ILE A 21 -2.81 -3.12 -6.19
C ILE A 21 -3.92 -3.79 -6.98
N GLU A 22 -3.53 -4.69 -7.88
CA GLU A 22 -4.44 -5.58 -8.60
C GLU A 22 -4.39 -6.97 -7.98
N LEU A 23 -5.55 -7.51 -7.62
CA LEU A 23 -5.71 -8.90 -7.18
C LEU A 23 -6.35 -9.74 -8.28
N ALA A 24 -6.01 -11.03 -8.34
CA ALA A 24 -6.67 -11.95 -9.27
C ALA A 24 -8.17 -12.06 -9.01
N GLN A 25 -8.94 -12.40 -10.05
CA GLN A 25 -10.41 -12.40 -10.03
C GLN A 25 -10.99 -13.32 -8.95
N ASP A 26 -10.35 -14.45 -8.70
CA ASP A 26 -10.77 -15.53 -7.81
C ASP A 26 -10.30 -15.36 -6.36
N VAL A 27 -9.70 -14.21 -6.00
CA VAL A 27 -9.26 -13.98 -4.62
C VAL A 27 -10.45 -13.96 -3.67
N LYS A 28 -10.40 -14.82 -2.65
CA LYS A 28 -11.43 -14.93 -1.61
C LYS A 28 -11.54 -13.65 -0.78
N ASP A 29 -12.76 -13.31 -0.38
CA ASP A 29 -13.02 -12.09 0.39
C ASP A 29 -12.33 -12.06 1.76
N GLU A 30 -12.18 -13.22 2.40
CA GLU A 30 -11.39 -13.35 3.65
C GLU A 30 -9.94 -12.91 3.44
N THR A 31 -9.33 -13.26 2.30
CA THR A 31 -7.97 -12.85 1.94
C THR A 31 -7.89 -11.36 1.67
N LYS A 32 -8.90 -10.79 0.98
CA LYS A 32 -8.99 -9.35 0.70
C LYS A 32 -9.07 -8.54 2.00
N GLU A 33 -9.94 -8.94 2.92
CA GLU A 33 -10.10 -8.24 4.19
C GLU A 33 -8.86 -8.41 5.09
N TRP A 34 -8.25 -9.60 5.10
CA TRP A 34 -6.98 -9.80 5.80
C TRP A 34 -5.86 -8.91 5.24
N LEU A 35 -5.68 -8.86 3.91
CA LEU A 35 -4.66 -8.02 3.27
C LEU A 35 -4.89 -6.54 3.59
N LYS A 36 -6.14 -6.07 3.47
CA LYS A 36 -6.54 -4.72 3.84
C LYS A 36 -6.15 -4.41 5.30
N ASN A 37 -6.45 -5.32 6.23
CA ASN A 37 -6.09 -5.14 7.64
C ASN A 37 -4.57 -5.09 7.85
N ARG A 38 -3.79 -5.90 7.13
CA ARG A 38 -2.32 -5.85 7.18
C ARG A 38 -1.75 -4.53 6.65
N ILE A 39 -2.36 -3.95 5.61
CA ILE A 39 -1.92 -2.69 5.02
C ILE A 39 -2.25 -1.50 5.95
N ILE A 40 -3.46 -1.49 6.53
CA ILE A 40 -3.95 -0.36 7.35
C ILE A 40 -3.41 -0.39 8.79
N ALA A 41 -3.18 -1.58 9.36
CA ALA A 41 -2.73 -1.73 10.74
C ALA A 41 -1.45 -0.94 11.04
N LYS A 42 -1.33 -0.46 12.29
CA LYS A 42 -0.18 0.36 12.72
C LYS A 42 1.11 -0.46 12.68
N LYS A 43 2.24 0.25 12.55
CA LYS A 43 3.58 -0.35 12.56
C LYS A 43 3.86 -1.22 13.79
N LYS A 44 3.47 -0.76 14.99
CA LYS A 44 3.61 -1.51 16.25
C LYS A 44 2.87 -2.85 16.25
N ASP A 45 1.77 -2.91 15.51
CA ASP A 45 0.93 -4.11 15.38
C ASP A 45 1.41 -5.01 14.22
N GLY A 46 2.46 -4.60 13.49
CA GLY A 46 3.04 -5.35 12.37
C GLY A 46 2.38 -5.08 11.02
N GLY A 47 1.62 -3.99 10.90
CA GLY A 47 1.09 -3.51 9.63
C GLY A 47 1.94 -2.40 9.00
N ALA A 48 1.49 -1.89 7.84
CA ALA A 48 2.22 -0.86 7.09
C ALA A 48 1.80 0.58 7.43
N GLN A 49 0.67 0.75 8.13
CA GLN A 49 0.04 2.04 8.45
C GLN A 49 -0.20 2.90 7.20
N LEU A 50 -0.70 2.27 6.13
CA LEU A 50 -1.04 2.91 4.87
C LEU A 50 -2.55 3.12 4.74
N LEU A 51 -2.94 3.94 3.77
CA LEU A 51 -4.34 4.15 3.41
C LEU A 51 -4.69 3.21 2.26
N PHE A 52 -5.86 2.58 2.35
CA PHE A 52 -6.31 1.55 1.41
C PHE A 52 -7.80 1.71 1.13
N ARG A 53 -8.19 1.78 -0.14
CA ARG A 53 -9.60 1.80 -0.56
C ARG A 53 -9.79 1.09 -1.90
N PRO A 54 -10.97 0.51 -2.19
CA PRO A 54 -11.26 0.00 -3.53
C PRO A 54 -11.24 1.13 -4.56
N LEU A 55 -10.96 0.81 -5.82
CA LEU A 55 -11.04 1.78 -6.92
C LEU A 55 -12.48 2.28 -7.12
N LEU A 56 -13.43 1.35 -7.11
CA LEU A 56 -14.85 1.61 -7.31
C LEU A 56 -15.57 1.66 -5.96
N ASN A 57 -16.42 2.67 -5.79
CA ASN A 57 -17.31 2.75 -4.65
C ASN A 57 -18.44 1.70 -4.75
N LYS A 58 -19.21 1.50 -3.68
CA LYS A 58 -20.27 0.47 -3.62
C LYS A 58 -21.30 0.57 -4.75
N TYR A 59 -21.61 1.77 -5.23
CA TYR A 59 -22.59 1.99 -6.29
C TYR A 59 -22.02 1.67 -7.68
N GLU A 60 -20.74 1.95 -7.92
CA GLU A 60 -20.06 1.68 -9.19
C GLU A 60 -19.71 0.20 -9.39
N LYS A 61 -19.60 -0.57 -8.30
CA LYS A 61 -19.36 -2.03 -8.33
C LYS A 61 -20.48 -2.82 -9.03
N GLU A 62 -21.69 -2.31 -9.06
CA GLU A 62 -22.83 -2.96 -9.74
C GLU A 62 -22.74 -2.83 -11.27
N THR A 63 -21.95 -1.89 -11.78
CA THR A 63 -21.85 -1.56 -13.21
C THR A 63 -20.55 -1.97 -13.90
N LEU A 64 -19.49 -2.32 -13.15
CA LEU A 64 -18.15 -2.53 -13.70
C LEU A 64 -17.49 -3.80 -13.15
N GLU A 65 -16.87 -4.58 -14.04
CA GLU A 65 -16.19 -5.85 -13.74
C GLU A 65 -14.89 -5.69 -12.93
N ASN A 66 -14.38 -4.46 -12.75
CA ASN A 66 -13.10 -4.18 -12.10
C ASN A 66 -13.18 -4.19 -10.56
N GLN A 67 -13.58 -5.32 -9.97
CA GLN A 67 -13.84 -5.43 -8.54
C GLN A 67 -12.59 -5.62 -7.66
N ASN A 68 -11.43 -5.91 -8.26
CA ASN A 68 -10.22 -6.32 -7.55
C ASN A 68 -9.05 -5.33 -7.66
N LEU A 69 -9.33 -4.08 -8.06
CA LEU A 69 -8.37 -2.98 -8.03
C LEU A 69 -8.51 -2.17 -6.75
N TYR A 70 -7.38 -1.93 -6.09
CA TYR A 70 -7.30 -1.18 -4.84
C TYR A 70 -6.28 -0.07 -4.94
N LEU A 71 -6.65 1.09 -4.39
CA LEU A 71 -5.81 2.27 -4.32
C LEU A 71 -5.12 2.32 -2.96
N VAL A 72 -3.82 2.62 -3.00
CA VAL A 72 -2.98 2.75 -1.81
C VAL A 72 -2.32 4.13 -1.78
N GLY A 73 -2.33 4.72 -0.60
CA GLY A 73 -1.69 6.00 -0.31
C GLY A 73 -1.20 6.05 1.13
N ALA A 74 -0.81 7.23 1.59
CA ALA A 74 -0.37 7.44 2.96
C ALA A 74 -0.55 8.91 3.37
N SER A 75 -0.56 9.17 4.67
CA SER A 75 -0.45 10.55 5.17
C SER A 75 0.97 11.10 4.97
N ASN A 76 1.12 12.43 4.93
CA ASN A 76 2.44 13.07 4.79
C ASN A 76 3.41 12.61 5.89
N VAL A 77 2.99 12.66 7.17
CA VAL A 77 3.80 12.16 8.30
C VAL A 77 4.26 10.72 8.08
N ARG A 78 3.39 9.86 7.56
CA ARG A 78 3.74 8.46 7.29
C ARG A 78 4.78 8.34 6.17
N LEU A 79 4.69 9.15 5.12
CA LEU A 79 5.68 9.19 4.04
C LEU A 79 7.03 9.68 4.54
N LEU A 80 7.08 10.71 5.38
CA LEU A 80 8.33 11.21 5.97
C LEU A 80 9.00 10.15 6.87
N LEU A 81 8.23 9.47 7.72
CA LEU A 81 8.76 8.35 8.51
C LEU A 81 9.23 7.19 7.62
N GLY A 82 8.57 6.98 6.48
CA GLY A 82 9.01 6.01 5.48
C GLY A 82 10.31 6.42 4.78
N ALA A 83 10.48 7.71 4.48
CA ALA A 83 11.70 8.27 3.91
C ALA A 83 12.91 8.06 4.84
N GLU A 84 12.71 8.21 6.16
CA GLU A 84 13.72 7.87 7.17
C GLU A 84 14.02 6.37 7.17
N ALA A 85 12.98 5.52 7.17
CA ALA A 85 13.15 4.07 7.21
C ALA A 85 13.91 3.51 6.00
N VAL A 86 13.72 4.09 4.81
CA VAL A 86 14.47 3.72 3.59
C VAL A 86 15.81 4.44 3.46
N GLY A 87 16.11 5.41 4.34
CA GLY A 87 17.36 6.17 4.32
C GLY A 87 17.52 7.10 3.13
N LEU A 88 16.46 7.79 2.69
CA LEU A 88 16.56 8.76 1.58
C LEU A 88 17.58 9.84 1.91
N VAL A 89 18.52 10.10 0.99
CA VAL A 89 19.54 11.15 1.15
C VAL A 89 19.03 12.43 0.47
N LYS A 90 18.99 13.54 1.22
CA LYS A 90 18.51 14.84 0.76
C LYS A 90 19.52 15.94 1.10
N GLU A 91 19.45 17.05 0.35
CA GLU A 91 20.30 18.22 0.57
C GLU A 91 19.86 18.98 1.84
N CYS A 92 20.80 19.29 2.72
CA CYS A 92 20.60 20.15 3.87
C CYS A 92 20.75 21.63 3.51
N THR A 93 20.32 22.52 4.42
CA THR A 93 20.44 23.97 4.25
C THR A 93 21.90 24.46 4.16
N ASP A 94 22.86 23.68 4.67
CA ASP A 94 24.30 23.90 4.54
C ASP A 94 24.91 23.25 3.29
N ALA A 95 24.07 22.86 2.31
CA ALA A 95 24.42 22.18 1.06
C ALA A 95 25.03 20.77 1.22
N ALA A 96 25.14 20.24 2.44
CA ALA A 96 25.60 18.88 2.66
C ALA A 96 24.49 17.86 2.33
N MET A 97 24.85 16.70 1.78
CA MET A 97 23.92 15.59 1.57
C MET A 97 23.87 14.72 2.83
N ARG A 98 22.69 14.54 3.42
CA ARG A 98 22.50 13.71 4.63
C ARG A 98 21.29 12.80 4.50
N ALA A 99 21.33 11.67 5.20
CA ALA A 99 20.16 10.81 5.34
C ALA A 99 19.03 11.56 6.04
N PHE A 100 17.84 11.53 5.46
CA PHE A 100 16.65 12.18 5.99
C PHE A 100 16.24 11.52 7.31
N THR A 101 15.94 12.35 8.31
CA THR A 101 15.28 11.91 9.53
C THR A 101 14.15 12.87 9.87
N TYR A 102 13.04 12.34 10.36
CA TYR A 102 11.88 13.12 10.77
C TYR A 102 12.21 14.06 11.94
N GLY A 103 13.12 13.65 12.83
CA GLY A 103 13.58 14.46 13.95
C GLY A 103 14.36 15.72 13.53
N THR A 104 15.14 15.63 12.44
CA THR A 104 15.95 16.76 11.93
C THR A 104 15.41 17.36 10.63
N ARG A 105 14.13 17.11 10.29
CA ARG A 105 13.50 17.49 9.02
C ARG A 105 13.65 18.97 8.63
N HIS A 106 13.69 19.88 9.61
CA HIS A 106 13.86 21.33 9.36
C HIS A 106 15.26 21.72 8.87
N ASN A 107 16.24 20.82 8.95
CA ASN A 107 17.59 21.06 8.44
C ASN A 107 17.71 20.78 6.93
N PHE A 108 16.65 20.23 6.31
CA PHE A 108 16.65 19.88 4.88
C PHE A 108 16.10 21.01 4.03
N LYS A 109 16.77 21.26 2.91
CA LYS A 109 16.40 22.30 1.96
C LYS A 109 15.01 21.99 1.37
N GLY A 110 14.14 23.01 1.33
CA GLY A 110 12.78 22.90 0.79
C GLY A 110 11.76 22.24 1.73
N PHE A 111 12.13 21.87 2.95
CA PHE A 111 11.18 21.33 3.93
C PHE A 111 10.39 22.45 4.63
N HIS A 112 9.07 22.30 4.68
CA HIS A 112 8.15 23.13 5.46
C HIS A 112 7.02 22.25 6.00
N ASP A 113 6.53 22.50 7.22
CA ASP A 113 5.54 21.62 7.87
C ASP A 113 4.21 21.51 7.10
N ASN A 114 3.83 22.55 6.36
CA ASN A 114 2.60 22.59 5.56
C ASN A 114 2.83 22.22 4.09
N ASN A 115 4.03 21.79 3.71
CA ASN A 115 4.36 21.44 2.33
C ASN A 115 4.28 19.93 2.12
N ASN A 116 3.51 19.50 1.12
CA ASN A 116 3.41 18.11 0.70
C ASN A 116 4.39 17.77 -0.44
N ASP A 117 5.15 18.74 -0.96
CA ASP A 117 5.99 18.61 -2.15
C ASP A 117 7.47 18.31 -1.82
N PHE A 118 7.81 18.15 -0.52
CA PHE A 118 9.18 17.83 -0.10
C PHE A 118 9.65 16.46 -0.65
N LEU A 119 8.74 15.50 -0.69
CA LEU A 119 8.94 14.22 -1.34
C LEU A 119 8.25 14.26 -2.70
N THR A 120 9.00 13.93 -3.74
CA THR A 120 8.47 13.77 -5.09
C THR A 120 7.50 12.58 -5.14
N MET A 121 6.61 12.56 -6.13
CA MET A 121 5.69 11.44 -6.34
C MET A 121 6.43 10.09 -6.46
N ALA A 122 7.59 10.07 -7.13
CA ALA A 122 8.41 8.88 -7.29
C ALA A 122 8.98 8.39 -5.94
N GLU A 123 9.48 9.30 -5.09
CA GLU A 123 9.93 8.95 -3.74
C GLU A 123 8.76 8.40 -2.89
N CYS A 124 7.59 9.03 -2.97
CA CYS A 124 6.40 8.57 -2.26
C CYS A 124 5.95 7.16 -2.70
N GLN A 125 5.92 6.91 -4.01
CA GLN A 125 5.61 5.60 -4.58
C GLN A 125 6.64 4.54 -4.18
N PHE A 126 7.93 4.90 -4.21
CA PHE A 126 9.01 4.03 -3.77
C PHE A 126 8.87 3.64 -2.29
N ILE A 127 8.58 4.60 -1.42
CA ILE A 127 8.34 4.37 0.01
C ILE A 127 7.16 3.41 0.20
N ILE A 128 6.03 3.65 -0.46
CA ILE A 128 4.85 2.78 -0.35
C ILE A 128 5.16 1.36 -0.85
N LYS A 129 5.84 1.23 -2.00
CA LYS A 129 6.28 -0.06 -2.53
C LYS A 129 7.17 -0.81 -1.54
N HIS A 130 8.18 -0.14 -0.98
CA HIS A 130 9.09 -0.71 0.00
C HIS A 130 8.34 -1.23 1.24
N GLU A 131 7.31 -0.52 1.67
CA GLU A 131 6.50 -0.89 2.82
C GLU A 131 5.61 -2.11 2.57
N LEU A 132 4.96 -2.17 1.41
CA LEU A 132 4.18 -3.33 1.00
C LEU A 132 5.07 -4.56 0.82
N GLU A 133 6.26 -4.40 0.23
CA GLU A 133 7.24 -5.48 0.06
C GLU A 133 7.81 -5.98 1.39
N ASN A 134 7.86 -5.12 2.42
CA ASN A 134 8.36 -5.44 3.75
C ASN A 134 7.31 -5.92 4.75
N LEU A 135 6.05 -6.09 4.34
CA LEU A 135 5.08 -6.81 5.14
C LEU A 135 5.52 -8.27 5.33
N ARG A 136 5.52 -8.72 6.59
CA ARG A 136 5.94 -10.07 7.01
C ARG A 136 4.84 -10.78 7.79
N ALA A 137 4.69 -12.08 7.59
CA ALA A 137 3.88 -12.92 8.46
C ALA A 137 4.43 -12.85 9.90
N ARG A 138 3.53 -12.82 10.88
CA ARG A 138 3.86 -12.85 12.31
C ARG A 138 3.38 -14.17 12.89
N ASP A 139 2.11 -14.23 13.24
CA ASP A 139 1.48 -15.39 13.89
C ASP A 139 0.68 -16.23 12.88
N GLU A 140 0.50 -15.73 11.66
CA GLU A 140 -0.22 -16.44 10.61
C GLU A 140 0.55 -17.68 10.15
N LYS A 141 -0.13 -18.83 10.16
CA LYS A 141 0.41 -20.11 9.65
C LYS A 141 0.13 -20.32 8.16
N MET A 142 -0.84 -19.60 7.61
CA MET A 142 -1.22 -19.67 6.20
C MET A 142 -1.93 -18.38 5.78
N ILE A 143 -2.04 -18.14 4.47
CA ILE A 143 -2.90 -17.07 3.95
C ILE A 143 -4.37 -17.47 4.16
N PRO A 144 -5.22 -16.62 4.79
CA PRO A 144 -6.63 -16.91 4.97
C PRO A 144 -7.31 -17.23 3.63
N GLY A 145 -8.15 -18.27 3.60
CA GLY A 145 -8.75 -18.78 2.37
C GLY A 145 -7.86 -19.71 1.51
N TYR A 146 -6.55 -19.79 1.76
CA TYR A 146 -5.62 -20.61 0.96
C TYR A 146 -4.76 -21.53 1.87
N PRO A 147 -5.25 -22.70 2.28
CA PRO A 147 -4.53 -23.59 3.20
C PRO A 147 -3.19 -24.11 2.66
N GLN A 148 -3.05 -24.20 1.34
CA GLN A 148 -1.80 -24.56 0.67
C GLN A 148 -0.72 -23.47 0.82
N ALA A 149 -1.13 -22.22 1.03
CA ALA A 149 -0.28 -21.06 1.14
C ALA A 149 0.34 -20.92 2.54
N LYS A 150 1.26 -21.83 2.89
CA LYS A 150 1.88 -21.83 4.22
C LYS A 150 2.75 -20.59 4.46
N LEU A 151 2.54 -19.98 5.63
CA LEU A 151 3.30 -18.86 6.15
C LEU A 151 4.08 -19.30 7.40
N TYR A 152 5.20 -18.64 7.63
CA TYR A 152 5.97 -18.77 8.86
C TYR A 152 6.43 -17.37 9.30
N PRO A 153 6.71 -17.15 10.59
CA PRO A 153 7.13 -15.85 11.10
C PRO A 153 8.31 -15.29 10.31
N GLY A 154 8.18 -14.05 9.82
CA GLY A 154 9.21 -13.39 9.00
C GLY A 154 9.15 -13.68 7.50
N LYS A 155 8.19 -14.49 7.01
CA LYS A 155 7.99 -14.68 5.56
C LYS A 155 7.35 -13.45 4.92
N SER A 156 7.83 -13.01 3.75
CA SER A 156 7.23 -11.91 2.99
C SER A 156 5.82 -12.24 2.50
N LEU A 157 4.87 -11.32 2.76
CA LEU A 157 3.49 -11.50 2.31
C LEU A 157 3.34 -11.27 0.80
N SER A 158 4.01 -10.26 0.23
CA SER A 158 3.92 -9.94 -1.20
C SER A 158 4.41 -11.12 -2.07
N LYS A 159 5.52 -11.75 -1.68
CA LYS A 159 6.03 -12.96 -2.34
C LYS A 159 5.04 -14.12 -2.23
N SER A 160 4.48 -14.33 -1.04
CA SER A 160 3.53 -15.43 -0.81
C SER A 160 2.24 -15.23 -1.61
N LEU A 161 1.69 -14.03 -1.64
CA LEU A 161 0.50 -13.69 -2.43
C LEU A 161 0.73 -13.88 -3.93
N SER A 162 1.89 -13.46 -4.45
CA SER A 162 2.24 -13.63 -5.87
C SER A 162 2.29 -15.12 -6.27
N THR A 163 2.85 -15.98 -5.40
CA THR A 163 2.92 -17.43 -5.64
C THR A 163 1.55 -18.11 -5.54
N CYS A 164 0.69 -17.70 -4.61
CA CYS A 164 -0.61 -18.33 -4.42
C CYS A 164 -1.60 -17.97 -5.54
N ILE A 165 -1.47 -16.77 -6.10
CA ILE A 165 -2.27 -16.33 -7.24
C ILE A 165 -1.88 -17.12 -8.50
N SER A 166 -0.60 -17.43 -8.71
CA SER A 166 -0.17 -18.24 -9.85
C SER A 166 -0.50 -19.73 -9.71
N GLU A 167 -0.41 -20.29 -8.49
CA GLU A 167 -0.78 -21.70 -8.24
C GLU A 167 -2.29 -21.95 -8.33
N SER A 168 -3.13 -20.97 -7.98
CA SER A 168 -4.59 -21.12 -8.08
C SER A 168 -5.06 -21.15 -9.54
N ALA A 169 -4.39 -20.40 -10.43
CA ALA A 169 -4.65 -20.41 -11.87
C ALA A 169 -4.27 -21.73 -12.57
N LEU A 170 -3.35 -22.51 -11.98
CA LEU A 170 -2.94 -23.81 -12.53
C LEU A 170 -3.87 -24.96 -12.11
N ASN A 171 -4.60 -24.81 -11.00
CA ASN A 171 -5.46 -25.87 -10.46
C ASN A 171 -6.93 -25.77 -10.90
N SER A 172 -7.34 -24.73 -11.64
CA SER A 172 -8.69 -24.58 -12.18
C SER A 172 -8.88 -25.16 -13.59
N GLY A 173 -7.86 -25.83 -14.15
CA GLY A 173 -7.83 -26.33 -15.52
C GLY A 173 -8.03 -27.84 -15.70
N TYR A 174 -8.64 -28.54 -14.73
CA TYR A 174 -8.92 -29.98 -14.88
C TYR A 174 -10.29 -30.31 -14.26
N ASP A 175 -11.29 -30.46 -15.11
CA ASP A 175 -12.49 -31.25 -14.83
C ASP A 175 -12.68 -32.21 -16.02
N PRO A 176 -12.90 -33.52 -15.79
CA PRO A 176 -12.84 -34.58 -16.80
C PRO A 176 -14.01 -34.61 -17.79
#